data_AF-A0A5C6BTN4-F1
#
_entry.id   AF-A0A5C6BTN4-F1
#
_cell.length_a   1.000
_cell.length_b   1.000
_cell.length_c   1.000
_cell.angle_alpha   90.00
_cell.angle_beta   90.00
_cell.angle_gamma   90.00
#
_symmetry.space_group_name_H-M   'P 1'
#
loop_
_entity.id
_entity.type
_entity.pdbx_description
1 polymer ?
#
loop_
_entity_poly.entity_id
_entity_poly.type
_entity_poly.pdbx_seq_one_letter_code
_entity_poly.pdbx_strand_id
1 'polypeptide(L)'
;MSEHAQPKRSTLDRFLSGLSEYIFQTKLGVADVQLVEYISELLLRFTRVDAIQRVRRDDGRPATEIFQLMCEAERRIGTARRDVHRHIGDVTLFRSGMYPESVRGHARGSADQLLDYFHQGKRSYKIASTIEADQDRPPCELLDRLSDQFELCAYGLREIRRAWEESDPSDELIIS
;
A
#
# COMPACT_ATOMS: atom_id res chain seq x y z
N MET A 1 -9.03 -4.28 -34.99
CA MET A 1 -7.61 -4.13 -34.59
C MET A 1 -7.54 -2.83 -33.82
N SER A 2 -7.62 -2.89 -32.50
CA SER A 2 -7.60 -1.70 -31.65
C SER A 2 -6.20 -1.55 -31.09
N GLU A 3 -5.47 -0.55 -31.58
CA GLU A 3 -4.23 -0.07 -30.96
C GLU A 3 -4.55 0.34 -29.51
N HIS A 4 -4.08 -0.45 -28.55
CA HIS A 4 -3.97 -0.02 -27.17
C HIS A 4 -2.83 0.99 -27.09
N ALA A 5 -3.15 2.27 -27.28
CA ALA A 5 -2.26 3.36 -26.91
C ALA A 5 -2.05 3.29 -25.39
N GLN A 6 -0.94 2.67 -24.96
CA GLN A 6 -0.55 2.67 -23.55
C GLN A 6 -0.41 4.12 -23.08
N PRO A 7 -1.07 4.51 -21.98
CA PRO A 7 -0.94 5.86 -21.45
C PRO A 7 0.52 6.13 -21.12
N LYS A 8 1.04 7.26 -21.61
CA LYS A 8 2.42 7.69 -21.40
C LYS A 8 2.66 7.81 -19.90
N ARG A 9 3.45 6.90 -19.31
CA ARG A 9 3.77 6.91 -17.87
C ARG A 9 4.24 8.31 -17.46
N SER A 10 3.66 8.85 -16.39
CA SER A 10 4.03 10.18 -15.88
C SER A 10 5.48 10.19 -15.38
N THR A 11 6.09 11.37 -15.26
CA THR A 11 7.46 11.50 -14.69
C THR A 11 7.53 10.92 -13.28
N LEU A 12 6.49 11.15 -12.47
CA LEU A 12 6.40 10.61 -11.11
C LEU A 12 6.35 9.09 -11.14
N ASP A 13 5.48 8.51 -11.96
CA ASP A 13 5.37 7.06 -12.13
C ASP A 13 6.72 6.40 -12.46
N ARG A 14 7.42 6.91 -13.49
CA ARG A 14 8.77 6.43 -13.84
C ARG A 14 9.77 6.53 -12.69
N PHE A 15 9.72 7.62 -11.93
CA PHE A 15 10.61 7.85 -10.80
C PHE A 15 10.31 6.87 -9.65
N LEU A 16 9.03 6.70 -9.29
CA LEU A 16 8.59 5.75 -8.26
C LEU A 16 8.96 4.31 -8.61
N SER A 17 8.71 3.89 -9.86
CA SER A 17 9.10 2.56 -10.33
C SER A 17 10.61 2.35 -10.27
N GLY A 18 11.39 3.29 -10.81
CA GLY A 18 12.85 3.17 -10.85
C GLY A 18 13.48 3.12 -9.46
N LEU A 19 12.98 3.92 -8.51
CA LEU A 19 13.47 3.87 -7.14
C LEU A 19 13.06 2.58 -6.42
N SER A 20 11.82 2.12 -6.62
CA SER A 20 11.35 0.87 -6.02
C SER A 20 12.15 -0.31 -6.53
N GLU A 21 12.41 -0.38 -7.83
CA GLU A 21 13.29 -1.38 -8.44
C GLU A 21 14.71 -1.34 -7.85
N TYR A 22 15.31 -0.14 -7.76
CA TYR A 22 16.64 0.01 -7.18
C TYR A 22 16.70 -0.49 -5.73
N ILE A 23 15.78 -0.04 -4.87
CA ILE A 23 15.77 -0.41 -3.46
C ILE A 23 15.53 -1.92 -3.31
N PHE A 24 14.48 -2.46 -3.93
CA PHE A 24 14.14 -3.88 -3.74
C PHE A 24 15.18 -4.81 -4.36
N GLN A 25 15.64 -4.56 -5.60
CA GLN A 25 16.57 -5.46 -6.26
C GLN A 25 18.00 -5.28 -5.77
N THR A 26 18.48 -4.05 -5.62
CA THR A 26 19.90 -3.78 -5.35
C THR A 26 20.20 -3.74 -3.85
N LYS A 27 19.34 -3.12 -3.03
CA LYS A 27 19.59 -2.98 -1.59
C LYS A 27 19.06 -4.16 -0.78
N LEU A 28 17.88 -4.69 -1.15
CA LEU A 28 17.21 -5.75 -0.39
C LEU A 28 17.36 -7.15 -1.00
N GLY A 29 17.90 -7.27 -2.22
CA GLY A 29 18.09 -8.56 -2.90
C GLY A 29 16.80 -9.25 -3.32
N VAL A 30 15.70 -8.51 -3.48
CA VAL A 30 14.38 -9.01 -3.88
C VAL A 30 14.28 -9.01 -5.40
N ALA A 31 14.21 -10.19 -6.00
CA ALA A 31 14.07 -10.39 -7.45
C ALA A 31 12.61 -10.63 -7.91
N ASP A 32 11.62 -10.49 -7.02
CA ASP A 32 10.20 -10.67 -7.36
C ASP A 32 9.66 -9.43 -8.08
N VAL A 33 9.69 -9.47 -9.42
CA VAL A 33 9.25 -8.36 -10.28
C VAL A 33 7.79 -7.97 -10.03
N GLN A 34 6.88 -8.95 -9.84
CA GLN A 34 5.46 -8.65 -9.64
C GLN A 34 5.21 -7.93 -8.31
N LEU A 35 5.95 -8.33 -7.26
CA LEU A 35 5.86 -7.68 -5.96
C LEU A 35 6.39 -6.25 -6.01
N VAL A 36 7.52 -6.03 -6.68
CA VAL A 36 8.11 -4.69 -6.83
C VAL A 36 7.22 -3.77 -7.67
N GLU A 37 6.65 -4.27 -8.76
CA GLU A 37 5.69 -3.52 -9.58
C GLU A 37 4.45 -3.16 -8.76
N TYR A 38 3.90 -4.11 -7.99
CA TYR A 38 2.76 -3.85 -7.11
C TYR A 38 3.02 -2.74 -6.08
N ILE A 39 4.20 -2.76 -5.46
CA ILE A 39 4.60 -1.74 -4.47
C ILE A 39 4.74 -0.37 -5.14
N SER A 40 5.33 -0.32 -6.33
CA SER A 40 5.46 0.91 -7.12
C SER A 40 4.10 1.50 -7.46
N GLU A 41 3.16 0.65 -7.92
CA GLU A 41 1.79 1.07 -8.19
C GLU A 41 1.04 1.49 -6.93
N LEU A 42 1.24 0.80 -5.80
CA LEU A 42 0.64 1.15 -4.52
C LEU A 42 1.08 2.55 -4.08
N LEU A 43 2.38 2.85 -4.17
CA LEU A 43 2.92 4.18 -3.89
C LEU A 43 2.25 5.24 -4.78
N LEU A 44 2.17 4.98 -6.09
CA LEU A 44 1.53 5.89 -7.03
C LEU A 44 0.04 6.09 -6.71
N ARG A 45 -0.70 5.02 -6.41
CA ARG A 45 -2.12 5.07 -6.03
C ARG A 45 -2.33 5.98 -4.82
N PHE A 46 -1.49 5.88 -3.81
CA PHE A 46 -1.66 6.60 -2.54
C PHE A 46 -1.04 8.00 -2.50
N THR A 47 -0.50 8.48 -3.60
CA THR A 47 -0.24 9.92 -3.79
C THR A 47 -1.52 10.76 -3.71
N ARG A 48 -2.70 10.16 -3.94
CA ARG A 48 -4.01 10.83 -3.84
C ARG A 48 -4.74 10.40 -2.58
N VAL A 49 -5.12 11.37 -1.73
CA VAL A 49 -5.86 11.12 -0.48
C VAL A 49 -7.15 10.32 -0.70
N ASP A 50 -7.84 10.58 -1.81
CA ASP A 50 -9.08 9.89 -2.20
C ASP A 50 -8.89 8.37 -2.35
N ALA A 51 -7.70 7.93 -2.77
CA ALA A 51 -7.40 6.52 -2.93
C ALA A 51 -7.33 5.81 -1.57
N ILE A 52 -6.79 6.47 -0.54
CA ILE A 52 -6.73 5.94 0.84
C ILE A 52 -8.15 5.86 1.41
N GLN A 53 -8.95 6.89 1.18
CA GLN A 53 -10.33 7.00 1.67
C GLN A 53 -11.35 6.38 0.71
N ARG A 54 -11.00 5.34 -0.08
CA ARG A 54 -11.90 4.81 -1.11
C ARG A 54 -13.13 4.08 -0.57
N VAL A 55 -13.02 3.43 0.59
CA VAL A 55 -14.11 2.64 1.16
C VAL A 55 -15.11 3.56 1.86
N ARG A 56 -16.40 3.38 1.56
CA ARG A 56 -17.53 4.12 2.14
C ARG A 56 -18.26 3.20 3.11
N ARG A 57 -18.64 3.77 4.26
CA ARG A 57 -19.51 3.17 5.27
C ARG A 57 -20.98 3.28 4.83
N ASP A 58 -21.87 2.60 5.54
CA ASP A 58 -23.33 2.64 5.29
C ASP A 58 -23.92 4.06 5.34
N ASP A 59 -23.32 4.96 6.13
CA ASP A 59 -23.73 6.37 6.25
C ASP A 59 -23.18 7.26 5.11
N GLY A 60 -22.53 6.67 4.10
CA GLY A 60 -21.92 7.38 2.98
C GLY A 60 -20.60 8.09 3.31
N ARG A 61 -20.13 8.05 4.57
CA ARG A 61 -18.85 8.66 4.96
C ARG A 61 -17.67 7.76 4.61
N PRO A 62 -16.48 8.32 4.34
CA PRO A 62 -15.26 7.52 4.21
C PRO A 62 -14.96 6.76 5.49
N ALA A 63 -14.56 5.50 5.35
CA ALA A 63 -13.90 4.77 6.44
C ALA A 63 -12.45 5.28 6.54
N THR A 64 -12.12 5.98 7.62
CA THR A 64 -10.80 6.61 7.82
C THR A 64 -9.88 5.81 8.73
N GLU A 65 -10.46 4.92 9.53
CA GLU A 65 -9.79 4.03 10.48
C GLU A 65 -9.76 2.58 9.96
N ILE A 66 -8.69 1.85 10.27
CA ILE A 66 -8.53 0.43 9.93
C ILE A 66 -9.64 -0.40 10.57
N PHE A 67 -10.02 -0.10 11.80
CA PHE A 67 -11.17 -0.76 12.45
C PHE A 67 -12.45 -0.66 11.62
N GLN A 68 -12.77 0.53 11.11
CA GLN A 68 -13.96 0.75 10.28
C GLN A 68 -13.86 -0.03 8.97
N LEU A 69 -12.69 -0.06 8.33
CA LEU A 69 -12.46 -0.85 7.12
C LEU A 69 -12.68 -2.34 7.37
N MET A 70 -12.23 -2.87 8.51
CA MET A 70 -12.46 -4.27 8.88
C MET A 70 -13.96 -4.57 9.07
N CYS A 71 -14.71 -3.69 9.73
CA CYS A 71 -16.17 -3.84 9.83
C CYS A 71 -16.83 -3.88 8.44
N GLU A 72 -16.40 -3.04 7.51
CA GLU A 72 -16.89 -3.03 6.13
C GLU A 72 -16.50 -4.30 5.35
N ALA A 73 -15.34 -4.89 5.64
CA ALA A 73 -14.91 -6.13 5.00
C ALA A 73 -15.81 -7.31 5.38
N GLU A 74 -16.17 -7.45 6.66
CA GLU A 74 -17.01 -8.56 7.14
C GLU A 74 -18.47 -8.48 6.67
N ARG A 75 -18.91 -7.31 6.18
CA ARG A 75 -20.25 -7.13 5.60
C ARG A 75 -20.32 -7.51 4.12
N ARG A 76 -19.19 -7.74 3.47
CA ARG A 76 -19.09 -8.00 2.03
C ARG A 76 -18.84 -9.47 1.77
N ILE A 77 -19.14 -9.91 0.55
CA ILE A 77 -18.90 -11.27 0.08
C ILE A 77 -18.17 -11.25 -1.27
N GLY A 78 -17.53 -12.37 -1.62
CA GLY A 78 -16.84 -12.55 -2.90
C GLY A 78 -15.80 -11.46 -3.18
N THR A 79 -15.75 -11.00 -4.43
CA THR A 79 -14.77 -9.99 -4.89
C THR A 79 -14.87 -8.66 -4.13
N ALA A 80 -16.06 -8.26 -3.67
CA ALA A 80 -16.22 -7.06 -2.86
C ALA A 80 -15.52 -7.17 -1.50
N ARG A 81 -15.55 -8.35 -0.87
CA ARG A 81 -14.81 -8.65 0.37
C ARG A 81 -13.30 -8.66 0.12
N ARG A 82 -12.89 -9.31 -0.97
CA ARG A 82 -11.50 -9.36 -1.42
C ARG A 82 -10.92 -7.95 -1.60
N ASP A 83 -11.65 -7.08 -2.29
CA ASP A 83 -11.20 -5.72 -2.60
C ASP A 83 -11.03 -4.87 -1.33
N VAL A 84 -11.85 -5.06 -0.30
CA VAL A 84 -11.69 -4.36 0.98
C VAL A 84 -10.51 -4.92 1.78
N HIS A 85 -10.34 -6.24 1.85
CA HIS A 85 -9.18 -6.82 2.53
C HIS A 85 -7.86 -6.45 1.84
N ARG A 86 -7.80 -6.46 0.51
CA ARG A 86 -6.66 -5.91 -0.23
C ARG A 86 -6.43 -4.45 0.15
N HIS A 87 -7.47 -3.62 0.19
CA HIS A 87 -7.35 -2.21 0.56
C HIS A 87 -6.83 -2.02 1.99
N ILE A 88 -7.29 -2.84 2.95
CA ILE A 88 -6.76 -2.83 4.32
C ILE A 88 -5.27 -3.15 4.31
N GLY A 89 -4.86 -4.21 3.59
CA GLY A 89 -3.45 -4.59 3.42
C GLY A 89 -2.61 -3.46 2.81
N ASP A 90 -3.11 -2.82 1.75
CA ASP A 90 -2.43 -1.69 1.09
C ASP A 90 -2.25 -0.52 2.06
N VAL A 91 -3.32 -0.10 2.76
CA VAL A 91 -3.30 1.06 3.67
C VAL A 91 -2.40 0.82 4.86
N THR A 92 -2.45 -0.36 5.48
CA THR A 92 -1.56 -0.67 6.60
C THR A 92 -0.12 -0.75 6.14
N LEU A 93 0.17 -1.40 5.00
CA LEU A 93 1.53 -1.50 4.44
C LEU A 93 2.11 -0.12 4.16
N PHE A 94 1.35 0.74 3.49
CA PHE A 94 1.75 2.11 3.18
C PHE A 94 2.02 2.94 4.44
N ARG A 95 1.10 2.97 5.40
CA ARG A 95 1.26 3.74 6.64
C ARG A 95 2.45 3.22 7.46
N SER A 96 2.60 1.90 7.57
CA SER A 96 3.70 1.26 8.29
C SER A 96 5.08 1.47 7.67
N GLY A 97 5.15 1.57 6.34
CA GLY A 97 6.39 1.83 5.62
C GLY A 97 6.74 3.31 5.53
N MET A 98 5.81 4.13 5.04
CA MET A 98 6.03 5.54 4.72
C MET A 98 5.87 6.47 5.94
N TYR A 99 5.03 6.13 6.92
CA TYR A 99 4.74 7.01 8.06
C TYR A 99 4.66 6.23 9.40
N PRO A 100 5.68 5.45 9.76
CA PRO A 100 5.62 4.58 10.95
C PRO A 100 5.40 5.34 12.26
N GLU A 101 5.76 6.61 12.33
CA GLU A 101 5.56 7.49 13.48
C GLU A 101 4.08 7.76 13.71
N SER A 102 3.31 7.98 12.63
CA SER A 102 1.87 8.21 12.70
C SER A 102 1.10 6.99 13.20
N VAL A 103 1.62 5.80 12.93
CA VAL A 103 1.04 4.53 13.38
C VAL A 103 1.22 4.32 14.88
N ARG A 104 2.37 4.75 15.43
CA ARG A 104 2.69 4.61 16.87
C ARG A 104 2.03 5.67 17.75
N GLY A 105 1.56 6.77 17.17
CA GLY A 105 1.09 7.97 17.87
C GLY A 105 -0.38 8.32 17.65
N HIS A 106 -1.25 7.36 17.34
CA HIS A 106 -2.68 7.63 17.13
C HIS A 106 -3.28 8.46 18.26
N ALA A 107 -4.07 9.48 17.89
CA ALA A 107 -4.72 10.38 18.83
C ALA A 107 -5.52 9.58 19.88
N ARG A 108 -5.41 9.98 21.15
CA ARG A 108 -6.19 9.40 22.24
C ARG A 108 -7.68 9.37 21.84
N GLY A 109 -8.26 8.17 21.80
CA GLY A 109 -9.67 7.96 21.42
C GLY A 109 -9.91 7.45 20.00
N SER A 110 -8.88 7.25 19.18
CA SER A 110 -9.04 6.53 17.90
C SER A 110 -9.22 5.02 18.12
N ALA A 111 -10.08 4.40 17.32
CA ALA A 111 -10.29 2.95 17.33
C ALA A 111 -9.01 2.17 16.94
N ASP A 112 -8.12 2.82 16.19
CA ASP A 112 -6.87 2.21 15.71
C ASP A 112 -5.74 2.22 16.75
N GLN A 113 -5.92 2.88 17.90
CA GLN A 113 -4.85 3.05 18.91
C GLN A 113 -4.26 1.73 19.42
N LEU A 114 -5.06 0.66 19.46
CA LEU A 114 -4.65 -0.65 19.96
C LEU A 114 -4.35 -1.66 18.84
N LEU A 115 -4.42 -1.24 17.56
CA LEU A 115 -4.22 -2.16 16.45
C LEU A 115 -2.74 -2.33 16.11
N ASP A 116 -2.32 -3.59 16.02
CA ASP A 116 -1.07 -3.95 15.35
C ASP A 116 -1.28 -3.93 13.83
N TYR A 117 -0.81 -2.85 13.19
CA TYR A 117 -0.92 -2.65 11.75
C TYR A 117 -0.24 -3.76 10.93
N PHE A 118 0.86 -4.32 11.40
CA PHE A 118 1.56 -5.39 10.69
C PHE A 118 0.69 -6.64 10.71
N HIS A 119 0.19 -7.01 11.88
CA HIS A 119 -0.70 -8.16 12.02
C HIS A 119 -1.98 -7.99 11.17
N GLN A 120 -2.61 -6.81 11.21
CA GLN A 120 -3.82 -6.57 10.41
C GLN A 120 -3.55 -6.54 8.91
N GLY A 121 -2.42 -6.00 8.47
CA GLY A 121 -2.01 -5.99 7.07
C GLY A 121 -1.79 -7.40 6.52
N LYS A 122 -0.96 -8.20 7.22
CA LYS A 122 -0.69 -9.60 6.87
C LYS A 122 -1.97 -10.41 6.77
N ARG A 123 -2.79 -10.34 7.82
CA ARG A 123 -4.08 -11.05 7.86
C ARG A 123 -4.99 -10.63 6.71
N SER A 124 -5.05 -9.35 6.38
CA SER A 124 -5.94 -8.87 5.31
C SER A 124 -5.48 -9.32 3.93
N TYR A 125 -4.19 -9.24 3.63
CA TYR A 125 -3.66 -9.83 2.39
C TYR A 125 -3.90 -11.34 2.31
N LYS A 126 -3.71 -12.07 3.42
CA LYS A 126 -3.98 -13.51 3.48
C LYS A 126 -5.45 -13.84 3.24
N ILE A 127 -6.38 -13.05 3.77
CA ILE A 127 -7.80 -13.26 3.49
C ILE A 127 -8.10 -12.97 2.02
N ALA A 128 -7.57 -11.86 1.48
CA ALA A 128 -7.77 -11.50 0.08
C ALA A 128 -7.19 -12.54 -0.90
N SER A 129 -6.09 -13.21 -0.55
CA SER A 129 -5.50 -14.28 -1.38
C SER A 129 -6.36 -15.54 -1.45
N THR A 130 -7.26 -15.78 -0.48
CA THR A 130 -8.15 -16.96 -0.49
C THR A 130 -9.43 -16.78 -1.32
N ILE A 131 -9.67 -15.58 -1.84
CA ILE A 131 -10.86 -15.26 -2.65
C ILE A 131 -10.42 -15.06 -4.09
N GLU A 132 -10.90 -15.91 -5.01
CA GLU A 132 -10.63 -15.78 -6.44
C GLU A 132 -11.24 -14.50 -7.03
N ALA A 133 -10.62 -13.99 -8.10
CA ALA A 133 -11.12 -12.86 -8.84
C ALA A 133 -10.71 -12.90 -10.32
N ASP A 134 -11.25 -11.97 -11.11
CA ASP A 134 -10.88 -11.76 -12.50
C ASP A 134 -9.42 -11.30 -12.68
N GLN A 135 -8.97 -11.33 -13.94
CA GLN A 135 -7.60 -10.99 -14.34
C GLN A 135 -7.26 -9.50 -14.19
N ASP A 136 -8.27 -8.63 -14.03
CA ASP A 136 -8.10 -7.19 -13.82
C ASP A 136 -7.62 -6.86 -12.39
N ARG A 137 -7.56 -7.86 -11.50
CA ARG A 137 -7.09 -7.72 -10.14
C ARG A 137 -5.79 -8.50 -9.92
N PRO A 138 -5.00 -8.12 -8.89
CA PRO A 138 -3.78 -8.84 -8.54
C PRO A 138 -4.05 -10.34 -8.34
N PRO A 139 -3.13 -11.22 -8.76
CA PRO A 139 -3.25 -12.65 -8.53
C PRO A 139 -3.31 -12.99 -7.04
N CYS A 140 -4.00 -14.07 -6.68
CA CYS A 140 -4.04 -14.55 -5.30
C CYS A 140 -2.64 -14.83 -4.75
N GLU A 141 -1.76 -15.45 -5.54
CA GLU A 141 -0.38 -15.74 -5.15
C GLU A 141 0.43 -14.48 -4.81
N LEU A 142 0.21 -13.37 -5.53
CA LEU A 142 0.87 -12.11 -5.24
C LEU A 142 0.41 -11.54 -3.89
N LEU A 143 -0.89 -11.58 -3.61
CA LEU A 143 -1.43 -11.17 -2.31
C LEU A 143 -0.92 -12.08 -1.18
N ASP A 144 -0.76 -13.37 -1.44
CA ASP A 144 -0.19 -14.31 -0.48
C ASP A 144 1.27 -13.96 -0.14
N ARG A 145 2.08 -13.68 -1.16
CA ARG A 145 3.47 -13.22 -0.97
C ARG A 145 3.55 -11.89 -0.23
N LEU A 146 2.65 -10.94 -0.50
CA LEU A 146 2.58 -9.68 0.24
C LEU A 146 2.23 -9.88 1.73
N SER A 147 1.41 -10.88 2.05
CA SER A 147 1.17 -11.30 3.44
C SER A 147 2.44 -11.86 4.08
N ASP A 148 3.12 -12.77 3.40
CA ASP A 148 4.28 -13.47 3.96
C ASP A 148 5.52 -12.55 4.09
N GLN A 149 5.68 -11.62 3.16
CA GLN A 149 6.81 -10.69 3.08
C GLN A 149 6.45 -9.27 3.55
N PHE A 150 5.37 -9.10 4.31
CA PHE A 150 4.84 -7.79 4.69
C PHE A 150 5.89 -6.90 5.36
N GLU A 151 6.65 -7.44 6.31
CA GLU A 151 7.70 -6.72 7.04
C GLU A 151 8.83 -6.24 6.11
N LEU A 152 9.24 -7.09 5.17
CA LEU A 152 10.24 -6.76 4.16
C LEU A 152 9.72 -5.65 3.23
N CYS A 153 8.47 -5.74 2.80
CA CYS A 153 7.82 -4.73 1.97
C CYS A 153 7.71 -3.38 2.70
N ALA A 154 7.29 -3.40 3.98
CA ALA A 154 7.20 -2.21 4.81
C ALA A 154 8.58 -1.58 5.03
N TYR A 155 9.61 -2.39 5.22
CA TYR A 155 10.98 -1.91 5.32
C TYR A 155 11.47 -1.29 4.00
N GLY A 156 11.22 -1.94 2.86
CA GLY A 156 11.56 -1.37 1.54
C GLY A 156 10.87 -0.04 1.25
N LEU A 157 9.59 0.10 1.63
CA LEU A 157 8.88 1.38 1.55
C LEU A 157 9.55 2.47 2.41
N ARG A 158 10.08 2.12 3.58
CA ARG A 158 10.81 3.08 4.42
C ARG A 158 12.12 3.53 3.77
N GLU A 159 12.85 2.62 3.15
CA GLU A 159 14.08 2.96 2.43
C GLU A 159 13.80 3.80 1.17
N ILE A 160 12.70 3.53 0.46
CA ILE A 160 12.20 4.37 -0.64
C ILE A 160 11.94 5.80 -0.14
N ARG A 161 11.23 5.95 0.98
CA ARG A 161 10.98 7.27 1.59
C ARG A 161 12.28 8.00 1.90
N ARG A 162 13.23 7.34 2.57
CA ARG A 162 14.54 7.95 2.91
C ARG A 162 15.28 8.43 1.69
N ALA A 163 15.33 7.60 0.64
CA ALA A 163 15.98 7.97 -0.60
C ALA A 163 15.30 9.15 -1.31
N TRP A 164 13.97 9.32 -1.18
CA TRP A 164 13.29 10.53 -1.64
C TRP A 164 13.66 11.77 -0.83
N GLU A 165 13.70 11.67 0.50
CA GLU A 165 14.09 12.78 1.38
C GLU A 165 15.54 13.22 1.13
N GLU A 166 16.45 12.28 0.89
CA GLU A 166 17.86 12.56 0.54
C GLU A 166 18.03 13.15 -0.86
N SER A 167 17.08 12.91 -1.78
CA SER A 167 17.12 13.42 -3.15
C SER A 167 16.46 14.79 -3.32
N ASP A 168 15.82 15.33 -2.27
CA ASP A 168 15.21 16.66 -2.24
C ASP A 168 16.20 17.68 -1.64
N PRO A 169 16.94 18.48 -2.44
CA PRO A 169 17.98 19.39 -1.94
C PRO A 169 17.42 20.62 -1.22
N SER A 170 16.11 20.69 -1.04
CA SER A 170 15.41 21.84 -0.42
C SER A 170 15.84 22.11 1.02
N ASP A 171 16.37 21.10 1.74
CA ASP A 171 16.80 21.21 3.13
C ASP A 171 18.29 21.61 3.31
N GLU A 172 19.12 21.55 2.26
CA GLU A 172 20.53 21.98 2.34
C GLU A 172 20.72 23.50 2.18
N LEU A 173 19.67 24.23 1.78
CA LEU A 173 19.73 25.68 1.51
C LEU A 173 19.34 26.59 2.69
N ILE A 174 19.03 26.05 3.88
CA ILE A 174 18.68 26.85 5.07
C ILE A 174 19.85 27.02 6.05
N ILE A 175 21.00 26.37 5.82
CA ILE A 175 22.20 26.54 6.64
C ILE A 175 23.38 26.91 5.74
N SER A 176 23.38 28.14 5.22
CA SER A 176 24.55 28.79 4.62
C SER A 176 24.48 30.30 4.82
#